data_AF-A0A3D4CUP7-F1
#
_entry.id   AF-A0A3D4CUP7-F1
#
_cell.length_a   1.000
_cell.length_b   1.000
_cell.length_c   1.000
_cell.angle_alpha   90.00
_cell.angle_beta   90.00
_cell.angle_gamma   90.00
#
_symmetry.space_group_name_H-M   'P 1'
#
loop_
_entity.id
_entity.type
_entity.pdbx_description
1 polymer ?
#
loop_
_entity_poly.entity_id
_entity_poly.type
_entity_poly.pdbx_seq_one_letter_code
_entity_poly.pdbx_strand_id
1 'polypeptide(L)'
;MPSRFLQNFLRRARRVRKANDGNTNRLDPFPIGGPLRRYNSAKFAQDFRAAINVALLALPQGMAYAAIAELPIAYGIACSAVAAIVAPFFSGSRHTILGPTNATAFMIFS
;
A
#
# COMPACT_ATOMS: atom_id res chain seq x y z
N MET A 1 -0.87 43.79 13.31
CA MET A 1 0.29 42.85 13.29
C MET A 1 -0.24 41.42 13.12
N PRO A 2 0.11 40.69 12.06
CA PRO A 2 -0.42 39.34 11.86
C PRO A 2 0.14 38.40 12.93
N SER A 3 -0.76 37.69 13.61
CA SER A 3 -0.46 36.84 14.77
C SER A 3 0.61 35.77 14.44
N ARG A 4 1.43 35.41 15.43
CA ARG A 4 2.49 34.39 15.30
C ARG A 4 1.94 33.04 14.78
N PHE A 5 0.67 32.75 15.08
CA PHE A 5 -0.05 31.59 14.57
C PHE A 5 -0.21 31.60 13.05
N LEU A 6 -0.64 32.72 12.47
CA LEU A 6 -0.81 32.86 11.03
C LEU A 6 0.52 32.75 10.28
N GLN A 7 1.61 33.26 10.86
CA GLN A 7 2.94 33.12 10.26
C GLN A 7 3.42 31.67 10.26
N ASN A 8 3.20 30.93 11.35
CA ASN A 8 3.54 29.51 11.41
C ASN A 8 2.68 28.68 10.44
N PHE A 9 1.39 29.01 10.32
CA PHE A 9 0.48 28.38 9.37
C PHE A 9 0.89 28.66 7.92
N LEU A 10 1.14 29.92 7.57
CA LEU A 10 1.58 30.32 6.22
C LEU A 10 2.96 29.77 5.86
N ARG A 11 3.87 29.63 6.82
CA ARG A 11 5.16 28.96 6.63
C ARG A 11 4.99 27.46 6.36
N ARG A 12 4.03 26.81 7.03
CA ARG A 12 3.71 25.39 6.81
C ARG A 12 3.04 25.18 5.46
N ALA A 13 2.10 26.04 5.09
CA ALA A 13 1.44 26.04 3.78
C ALA A 13 2.43 26.26 2.63
N ARG A 14 3.37 27.21 2.75
CA ARG A 14 4.44 27.41 1.75
C ARG A 14 5.39 26.23 1.65
N ARG A 15 5.67 25.51 2.74
CA ARG A 15 6.53 24.32 2.72
C ARG A 15 5.90 23.15 1.96
N VAL A 16 4.60 22.94 2.13
CA VAL A 16 3.83 21.92 1.40
C VAL A 16 3.76 22.27 -0.10
N ARG A 17 3.53 23.53 -0.45
CA ARG A 17 3.53 23.99 -1.85
C ARG A 17 4.91 23.88 -2.51
N LYS A 18 6.00 24.23 -1.79
CA LYS A 18 7.38 24.14 -2.30
C LYS A 18 7.85 22.69 -2.48
N ALA A 19 7.34 21.74 -1.70
CA ALA A 19 7.57 20.31 -1.91
C ALA A 19 6.89 19.78 -3.20
N ASN A 20 5.93 20.52 -3.75
CA ASN A 20 5.19 20.16 -4.95
C ASN A 20 5.68 20.89 -6.22
N ASP A 21 6.59 21.88 -6.10
CA ASP A 21 6.94 22.84 -7.16
C ASP A 21 8.25 22.50 -7.92
N GLY A 22 8.68 21.24 -7.94
CA GLY A 22 9.90 20.86 -8.65
C GLY A 22 9.93 19.40 -9.07
N ASN A 23 9.53 19.13 -10.32
CA ASN A 23 9.85 17.91 -11.07
C ASN A 23 9.17 16.60 -10.59
N THR A 24 7.96 16.64 -10.01
CA THR A 24 7.21 15.42 -9.58
C THR A 24 6.22 14.88 -10.62
N ASN A 25 6.06 15.53 -11.78
CA ASN A 25 5.24 15.03 -12.88
C ASN A 25 5.96 14.00 -13.78
N ARG A 26 6.94 13.28 -13.23
CA ARG A 26 7.38 12.02 -13.86
C ARG A 26 6.48 10.94 -13.28
N LEU A 27 5.44 10.60 -14.03
CA LEU A 27 4.70 9.37 -13.81
C LEU A 27 5.68 8.23 -14.11
N ASP A 28 6.44 7.82 -13.10
CA ASP A 28 7.33 6.67 -13.24
C ASP A 28 6.43 5.44 -13.34
N PRO A 29 6.33 4.79 -14.53
CA PRO A 29 5.40 3.67 -14.72
C PRO A 29 5.79 2.46 -13.88
N PHE A 30 7.02 2.42 -13.36
CA PHE A 30 7.54 1.37 -12.49
C PHE A 30 8.34 1.99 -11.31
N PRO A 31 7.65 2.39 -10.22
CA PRO A 31 8.28 3.05 -9.06
C PRO A 31 9.18 2.14 -8.21
N ILE A 32 9.36 0.88 -8.57
CA ILE A 32 10.13 -0.12 -7.80
C ILE A 32 11.65 0.12 -7.79
N GLY A 33 12.20 0.78 -8.82
CA GLY A 33 13.65 0.88 -9.00
C GLY A 33 14.38 1.70 -7.93
N GLY A 34 13.75 2.75 -7.40
CA GLY A 34 14.34 3.61 -6.36
C GLY A 34 14.45 2.94 -5.00
N PRO A 35 13.35 2.37 -4.44
CA PRO A 35 13.36 1.66 -3.17
C PRO A 35 14.28 0.44 -3.13
N LEU A 36 14.34 -0.34 -4.23
CA LEU A 36 15.20 -1.52 -4.35
C LEU A 36 16.69 -1.16 -4.26
N ARG A 37 17.11 -0.05 -4.89
CA ARG A 37 18.52 0.42 -4.86
C ARG A 37 19.01 0.83 -3.47
N ARG A 38 18.11 1.21 -2.55
CA ARG A 38 18.42 1.63 -1.17
C ARG A 38 18.03 0.56 -0.13
N TYR A 39 17.84 -0.67 -0.58
CA TYR A 39 17.49 -1.80 0.26
C TYR A 39 18.73 -2.34 0.99
N ASN A 40 18.57 -2.76 2.23
CA ASN A 40 19.67 -3.25 3.07
C ASN A 40 19.23 -4.51 3.84
N SER A 41 20.17 -5.35 4.26
CA SER A 41 19.91 -6.60 4.99
C SER A 41 19.13 -6.41 6.28
N ALA A 42 19.38 -5.30 6.99
CA ALA A 42 18.61 -4.94 8.19
C ALA A 42 17.13 -4.67 7.90
N LYS A 43 16.82 -4.04 6.74
CA LYS A 43 15.44 -3.81 6.30
C LYS A 43 14.78 -5.12 5.87
N PHE A 44 15.54 -6.00 5.21
CA PHE A 44 15.05 -7.34 4.86
C PHE A 44 14.57 -8.13 6.08
N ALA A 45 15.34 -8.15 7.16
CA ALA A 45 14.93 -8.84 8.38
C ALA A 45 13.65 -8.24 9.01
N GLN A 46 13.49 -6.91 8.93
CA GLN A 46 12.29 -6.22 9.40
C GLN A 46 11.08 -6.52 8.52
N ASP A 47 11.24 -6.43 7.21
CA ASP A 47 10.19 -6.70 6.22
C ASP A 47 9.79 -8.18 6.26
N PHE A 48 10.72 -9.11 6.47
CA PHE A 48 10.42 -10.53 6.60
C PHE A 48 9.54 -10.82 7.82
N ARG A 49 9.85 -10.23 8.98
CA ARG A 49 9.01 -10.34 10.18
C ARG A 49 7.63 -9.74 9.97
N ALA A 50 7.56 -8.58 9.30
CA ALA A 50 6.28 -7.96 8.96
C ALA A 50 5.47 -8.83 7.98
N ALA A 51 6.12 -9.40 6.96
CA ALA A 51 5.50 -10.26 5.97
C ALA A 51 4.89 -11.51 6.59
N ILE A 52 5.55 -12.13 7.58
CA ILE A 52 4.98 -13.27 8.31
C ILE A 52 3.67 -12.88 9.02
N ASN A 53 3.68 -11.75 9.74
CA ASN A 53 2.48 -11.28 10.44
C ASN A 53 1.34 -10.95 9.46
N VAL A 54 1.66 -10.30 8.35
CA VAL A 54 0.69 -9.97 7.29
C VAL A 54 0.15 -11.24 6.64
N ALA A 55 0.99 -12.23 6.32
CA ALA A 55 0.57 -13.49 5.73
C ALA A 55 -0.36 -14.28 6.66
N LEU A 56 -0.02 -14.33 7.97
CA LEU A 56 -0.84 -15.01 8.96
C LEU A 56 -2.24 -14.41 9.09
N LEU A 57 -2.37 -13.09 8.92
CA LEU A 57 -3.66 -12.39 8.91
C LEU A 57 -4.38 -12.51 7.55
N ALA A 58 -3.65 -12.47 6.45
CA ALA A 58 -4.20 -12.49 5.10
C ALA A 58 -4.89 -13.83 4.76
N LEU A 59 -4.39 -14.95 5.29
CA LEU A 59 -5.00 -16.27 5.08
C LEU A 59 -6.45 -16.33 5.59
N PRO A 60 -6.74 -16.17 6.90
CA PRO A 60 -8.11 -16.22 7.39
C PRO A 60 -8.98 -15.09 6.81
N GLN A 61 -8.42 -13.89 6.60
CA GLN A 61 -9.15 -12.77 6.01
C GLN A 61 -9.61 -13.09 4.57
N GLY A 62 -8.73 -13.63 3.73
CA GLY A 62 -9.07 -14.03 2.36
C GLY A 62 -10.11 -15.15 2.32
N MET A 63 -10.01 -16.12 3.24
CA MET A 63 -11.01 -17.18 3.38
C MET A 63 -12.39 -16.62 3.73
N ALA A 64 -12.45 -15.66 4.67
CA ALA A 64 -13.70 -15.01 5.06
C ALA A 64 -14.34 -14.24 3.90
N TYR A 65 -13.54 -13.54 3.09
CA TYR A 65 -14.06 -12.76 1.96
C TYR A 65 -14.56 -13.64 0.81
N ALA A 66 -13.90 -14.76 0.54
CA ALA A 66 -14.42 -15.75 -0.40
C ALA A 66 -15.77 -16.33 0.08
N ALA A 67 -15.88 -16.62 1.38
CA ALA A 67 -17.12 -17.12 1.97
C ALA A 67 -18.27 -16.10 1.88
N ILE A 68 -18.01 -14.81 2.13
CA ILE A 68 -19.01 -13.73 1.98
C ILE A 68 -19.48 -13.61 0.53
N ALA A 69 -18.59 -13.82 -0.44
CA ALA A 69 -18.92 -13.75 -1.85
C ALA A 69 -19.48 -15.06 -2.42
N GLU A 70 -19.77 -16.07 -1.57
CA GLU A 70 -20.24 -17.41 -1.95
C GLU A 70 -19.31 -18.15 -2.94
N LEU A 71 -18.00 -17.82 -2.94
CA LEU A 71 -16.99 -18.52 -3.73
C LEU A 71 -16.31 -19.64 -2.93
N PRO A 72 -15.77 -20.67 -3.61
CA PRO A 72 -14.85 -21.61 -3.00
C PRO A 72 -13.67 -20.90 -2.32
N ILE A 73 -13.35 -21.31 -1.09
CA ILE A 73 -12.33 -20.69 -0.23
C ILE A 73 -10.96 -20.55 -0.91
N ALA A 74 -10.61 -21.50 -1.80
CA ALA A 74 -9.37 -21.48 -2.57
C ALA A 74 -9.18 -20.18 -3.37
N TYR A 75 -10.27 -19.57 -3.86
CA TYR A 75 -10.18 -18.31 -4.61
C TYR A 75 -9.75 -17.14 -3.73
N GLY A 76 -10.17 -17.08 -2.47
CA GLY A 76 -9.74 -16.02 -1.54
C GLY A 76 -8.24 -16.07 -1.27
N ILE A 77 -7.69 -17.28 -1.11
CA ILE A 77 -6.25 -17.50 -0.89
C ILE A 77 -5.45 -17.22 -2.16
N ALA A 78 -5.89 -17.76 -3.31
CA ALA A 78 -5.23 -17.57 -4.60
C ALA A 78 -5.17 -16.08 -4.99
N CYS A 79 -6.29 -15.35 -4.88
CA CYS A 79 -6.34 -13.92 -5.17
C CYS A 79 -5.42 -13.11 -4.23
N SER A 80 -5.40 -13.45 -2.94
CA SER A 80 -4.49 -12.81 -1.96
C SER A 80 -3.02 -13.03 -2.32
N ALA A 81 -2.65 -14.27 -2.68
CA ALA A 81 -1.27 -14.61 -3.06
C ALA A 81 -0.86 -13.92 -4.36
N VAL A 82 -1.71 -13.95 -5.38
CA VAL A 82 -1.46 -13.28 -6.67
C VAL A 82 -1.34 -11.77 -6.47
N ALA A 83 -2.24 -11.15 -5.70
CA ALA A 83 -2.16 -9.72 -5.41
C ALA A 83 -0.88 -9.36 -4.65
N ALA A 84 -0.49 -10.12 -3.63
CA ALA A 84 0.74 -9.87 -2.87
C ALA A 84 2.02 -9.94 -3.74
N ILE A 85 2.03 -10.78 -4.78
CA ILE A 85 3.16 -10.91 -5.71
C ILE A 85 3.12 -9.82 -6.78
N VAL A 86 1.97 -9.57 -7.39
CA VAL A 86 1.85 -8.70 -8.58
C VAL A 86 1.74 -7.22 -8.21
N ALA A 87 1.06 -6.89 -7.11
CA ALA A 87 0.81 -5.51 -6.69
C ALA A 87 2.06 -4.67 -6.43
N PRO A 88 3.12 -5.19 -5.77
CA PRO A 88 4.31 -4.39 -5.47
C PRO A 88 5.00 -3.83 -6.72
N PHE A 89 4.88 -4.50 -7.87
CA PHE A 89 5.45 -4.02 -9.14
C PHE A 89 4.84 -2.70 -9.63
N PHE A 90 3.58 -2.45 -9.27
CA PHE A 90 2.82 -1.25 -9.65
C PHE A 90 2.60 -0.31 -8.46
N SER A 91 3.10 -0.66 -7.27
CA SER A 91 2.87 0.14 -6.06
C SER A 91 3.87 1.28 -5.93
N GLY A 92 3.37 2.51 -5.91
CA GLY A 92 4.17 3.71 -5.61
C GLY A 92 4.62 3.84 -4.14
N SER A 93 4.12 2.97 -3.25
CA SER A 93 4.45 2.99 -1.82
C SER A 93 4.89 1.60 -1.32
N ARG A 94 5.94 1.60 -0.50
CA ARG A 94 6.52 0.39 0.09
C ARG A 94 5.64 -0.31 1.14
N HIS A 95 4.54 0.32 1.57
CA HIS A 95 3.65 -0.20 2.61
C HIS A 95 2.24 -0.50 2.11
N THR A 96 2.00 -0.37 0.80
CA THR A 96 0.68 -0.66 0.23
C THR A 96 0.53 -2.17 0.09
N ILE A 97 -0.52 -2.70 0.69
CA ILE A 97 -0.94 -4.09 0.59
C ILE A 97 -2.20 -4.11 -0.27
N LEU A 98 -2.23 -4.97 -1.29
CA LEU A 98 -3.37 -5.20 -2.15
C LEU A 98 -3.83 -6.65 -2.01
N GLY A 99 -5.13 -6.87 -2.11
CA GLY A 99 -5.75 -8.18 -1.94
C GLY A 99 -7.27 -8.09 -2.00
N PRO A 100 -7.98 -9.21 -1.83
CA PRO A 100 -9.42 -9.21 -1.69
C PRO A 100 -9.81 -8.36 -0.48
N THR A 101 -10.87 -7.58 -0.64
CA THR A 101 -11.42 -6.69 0.39
C THR A 101 -12.90 -6.98 0.60
N ASN A 102 -13.46 -6.52 1.72
CA ASN A 102 -14.90 -6.53 1.95
C ASN A 102 -15.69 -5.93 0.76
N ALA A 103 -15.22 -4.80 0.22
CA ALA A 103 -15.91 -4.12 -0.89
C ALA A 103 -15.94 -4.98 -2.16
N THR A 104 -14.81 -5.60 -2.52
CA THR A 104 -14.74 -6.48 -3.70
C THR A 104 -15.56 -7.76 -3.52
N ALA A 105 -15.67 -8.28 -2.28
CA ALA A 105 -16.50 -9.45 -1.99
C ALA A 105 -17.99 -9.14 -2.22
N PHE A 106 -18.47 -8.02 -1.69
CA PHE A 106 -19.86 -7.58 -1.91
C PHE A 106 -20.15 -7.27 -3.39
N MET A 107 -19.20 -6.69 -4.11
CA MET A 107 -19.36 -6.40 -5.55
C MET A 107 -19.52 -7.65 -6.41
N ILE A 108 -18.90 -8.77 -6.02
CA ILE A 108 -19.04 -10.04 -6.75
C ILE A 108 -20.31 -10.78 -6.31
N PHE A 109 -20.72 -10.63 -5.05
CA PHE A 109 -21.93 -11.23 -4.51
C PHE A 109 -23.22 -10.63 -5.08
N SER A 110 -23.26 -9.31 -5.29
CA SER A 110 -24.43 -8.56 -5.78
C SER A 110 -24.72 -8.77 -7.25
#